data_AF-A0A932BQ61-F1
#
_entry.id   AF-A0A932BQ61-F1
#
_cell.length_a   1.000
_cell.length_b   1.000
_cell.length_c   1.000
_cell.angle_alpha   90.00
_cell.angle_beta   90.00
_cell.angle_gamma   90.00
#
_symmetry.space_group_name_H-M   'P 1'
#
loop_
_entity.id
_entity.type
_entity.pdbx_description
1 polymer ?
#
loop_
_entity_poly.entity_id
_entity_poly.type
_entity_poly.pdbx_seq_one_letter_code
_entity_poly.pdbx_strand_id
1 'polypeptide(L)'
;MKLRYVIIFILALAAITLNACTLASDVTPPPDYVAPTPMPTLGPLFPASAPSIENGAQIYAAKCAACHGDTGLGDGPDGKQLPVRVPALGLAESAQSASPAQWFKVVSQGNIERAMPPFISLTDQQRWDVVSYAMSLHITPGQIARGKSLFEANCRDCQNKFTDQEKMASLSEADLFRIIKNGNADVAAFGTNFTDEETWAVAAYLRTLTFAPPAAAGSETTEAATATSSVLTAQGTPVSSAGSINGIVQIASGSLPANLTVTLRGFDHAQDQTTGPQEVLTLTGTAAADGTFVFENVALPVNRIYVAEVSYAGVRYQSGLTAVKSGDTKISLPAVKLYEATQDFSLLSVEQVHLYSDFSTQGTVQFFEIYSFSNNSDKAVIISTDGSTVPFIKLPAGAQSPGYQAGQNSAPFVSADKGIAVVPSDTPYSIIGFFSLPYDKKVEINQPFAVDVVSVLLLVPEGMKVDSTQLTNLGVQTIQNNNFLELSAKSIKAGDTLTFTVSGSPKTGANAVTNAATNSNTQQGLLIGAGALGLALIVAGIWLYLRSRKRGKDDDEEEEFASVDDVMDAMLALDDLRRAGKISEEVYQTRRDELKEILKELA
;
A
#
# COMPACT_ATOMS: atom_id res chain seq x y z
N MET A 1 6.94 -43.17 64.93
CA MET A 1 7.80 -42.70 63.81
C MET A 1 7.00 -42.04 62.67
N LYS A 2 5.75 -42.43 62.37
CA LYS A 2 4.98 -41.87 61.23
C LYS A 2 4.38 -40.47 61.41
N LEU A 3 4.11 -40.00 62.65
CA LEU A 3 3.46 -38.69 62.87
C LEU A 3 4.43 -37.49 62.74
N ARG A 4 5.73 -37.69 63.00
CA ARG A 4 6.75 -36.63 62.91
C ARG A 4 7.07 -36.25 61.47
N TYR A 5 7.03 -37.20 60.53
CA TYR A 5 7.27 -36.91 59.11
C TYR A 5 6.11 -36.19 58.43
N VAL A 6 4.86 -36.42 58.87
CA VAL A 6 3.69 -35.72 58.34
C VAL A 6 3.70 -34.24 58.75
N ILE A 7 4.11 -33.93 59.99
CA ILE A 7 4.21 -32.55 60.48
C ILE A 7 5.34 -31.79 59.76
N ILE A 8 6.48 -32.45 59.49
CA ILE A 8 7.59 -31.84 58.73
C ILE A 8 7.19 -31.60 57.27
N PHE A 9 6.40 -32.49 56.66
CA PHE A 9 5.93 -32.32 55.29
C PHE A 9 4.89 -31.20 55.15
N ILE A 10 4.00 -31.04 56.14
CA ILE A 10 3.00 -29.96 56.16
C ILE A 10 3.67 -28.59 56.41
N LEU A 11 4.70 -28.53 57.25
CA LEU A 11 5.46 -27.29 57.48
C LEU A 11 6.32 -26.89 56.26
N ALA A 12 6.86 -27.86 55.52
CA ALA A 12 7.58 -27.58 54.27
C ALA A 12 6.64 -27.11 53.15
N LEU A 13 5.41 -27.65 53.08
CA LEU A 13 4.41 -27.23 52.08
C LEU A 13 3.84 -25.83 52.40
N ALA A 14 3.65 -25.50 53.68
CA ALA A 14 3.23 -24.17 54.12
C ALA A 14 4.30 -23.10 53.87
N ALA A 15 5.59 -23.44 53.98
CA ALA A 15 6.69 -22.50 53.69
C ALA A 15 6.83 -22.19 52.18
N ILE A 16 6.35 -23.05 51.28
CA ILE A 16 6.38 -22.83 49.83
C ILE A 16 5.17 -22.00 49.35
N THR A 17 4.03 -22.06 50.05
CA THR A 17 2.83 -21.29 49.69
C THR A 17 2.81 -19.84 50.19
N LEU A 18 3.75 -19.44 51.06
CA LEU A 18 3.83 -18.08 51.61
C LEU A 18 4.77 -17.13 50.84
N ASN A 19 5.44 -17.59 49.78
CA ASN A 19 6.28 -16.77 48.89
C ASN A 19 5.67 -16.50 47.51
N ALA A 20 4.40 -16.83 47.28
CA ALA A 20 3.76 -16.73 45.96
C ALA A 20 2.79 -15.54 45.81
N CYS A 21 2.83 -14.54 46.71
CA CYS A 21 1.90 -13.40 46.65
C CYS A 21 2.51 -12.07 47.13
N THR A 22 3.68 -11.68 46.64
CA THR A 22 4.14 -10.27 46.67
C THR A 22 5.11 -9.98 45.51
N LEU A 23 4.63 -10.03 44.27
CA LEU A 23 5.33 -9.44 43.11
C LEU A 23 4.32 -8.82 42.12
N ALA A 24 3.35 -8.09 42.66
CA ALA A 24 2.72 -7.00 41.91
C ALA A 24 3.31 -5.71 42.46
N SER A 25 4.57 -5.46 42.11
CA SER A 25 5.15 -4.13 42.28
C SER A 25 4.38 -3.21 41.34
N ASP A 26 3.66 -2.28 41.93
CA ASP A 26 3.11 -1.10 41.25
C ASP A 26 4.30 -0.33 40.65
N VAL A 27 4.59 -0.59 39.37
CA VAL A 27 5.62 0.13 38.62
C VAL A 27 4.98 1.44 38.19
N THR A 28 4.99 2.43 39.07
CA THR A 28 4.73 3.81 38.67
C THR A 28 5.82 4.22 37.67
N PRO A 29 5.48 4.60 36.43
CA PRO A 29 6.46 5.03 35.45
C PRO A 29 7.25 6.25 35.97
N PRO A 30 8.53 6.41 35.59
CA PRO A 30 9.30 7.59 35.96
C PRO A 30 8.62 8.88 35.48
N PRO A 31 8.87 10.04 36.12
CA PRO A 31 8.13 11.29 35.89
C PRO A 31 8.17 11.86 34.45
N ASP A 32 8.94 11.25 33.55
CA ASP A 32 9.09 11.65 32.14
C ASP A 32 8.84 10.48 31.16
N TYR A 33 8.11 9.43 31.58
CA TYR A 33 7.70 8.36 30.67
C TYR A 33 6.70 8.90 29.64
N VAL A 34 7.18 9.09 28.42
CA VAL A 34 6.32 9.21 27.24
C VAL A 34 6.06 7.80 26.74
N ALA A 35 4.80 7.34 26.82
CA ALA A 35 4.41 6.07 26.23
C ALA A 35 4.78 6.09 24.74
N PRO A 36 5.46 5.05 24.21
CA PRO A 36 5.71 4.97 22.79
C PRO A 36 4.37 5.03 22.06
N THR A 37 4.23 5.96 21.12
CA THR A 37 3.08 6.00 20.22
C THR A 37 2.97 4.61 19.58
N PRO A 38 1.84 3.90 19.77
CA PRO A 38 1.57 2.67 19.06
C PRO A 38 1.82 2.88 17.57
N MET A 39 2.23 1.82 16.85
CA MET A 39 2.13 1.81 15.39
C MET A 39 0.75 2.36 15.01
N PRO A 40 0.63 3.21 13.97
CA PRO A 40 -0.69 3.58 13.50
C PRO A 40 -1.35 2.31 12.99
N THR A 41 -2.17 1.68 13.83
CA THR A 41 -3.35 0.97 13.34
C THR A 41 -3.99 1.94 12.37
N LEU A 42 -4.32 1.49 11.15
CA LEU A 42 -5.17 2.28 10.26
C LEU A 42 -6.31 2.77 11.14
N GLY A 43 -6.36 4.09 11.37
CA GLY A 43 -7.43 4.69 12.13
C GLY A 43 -8.76 4.43 11.43
N PRO A 44 -9.84 5.09 11.85
CA PRO A 44 -11.05 5.09 11.04
C PRO A 44 -10.69 5.43 9.59
N LEU A 45 -11.25 4.69 8.62
CA LEU A 45 -10.98 4.92 7.19
C LEU A 45 -11.75 6.14 6.65
N PHE A 46 -11.89 7.15 7.51
CA PHE A 46 -12.42 8.48 7.28
C PHE A 46 -11.72 9.46 8.24
N PRO A 47 -11.57 10.74 7.87
CA PRO A 47 -10.87 11.71 8.68
C PRO A 47 -11.70 12.14 9.91
N ALA A 48 -11.04 12.31 11.05
CA ALA A 48 -11.68 12.84 12.26
C ALA A 48 -12.05 14.34 12.15
N SER A 49 -11.48 15.05 11.18
CA SER A 49 -11.76 16.46 10.89
C SER A 49 -11.61 16.74 9.40
N ALA A 50 -12.35 17.74 8.89
CA ALA A 50 -12.30 18.15 7.49
C ALA A 50 -10.84 18.33 7.00
N PRO A 51 -10.40 17.61 5.96
CA PRO A 51 -9.05 17.77 5.43
C PRO A 51 -8.84 19.15 4.81
N SER A 52 -7.64 19.71 5.01
CA SER A 52 -7.24 20.96 4.38
C SER A 52 -6.52 20.69 3.06
N ILE A 53 -7.11 21.18 1.96
CA ILE A 53 -6.50 21.10 0.62
C ILE A 53 -5.21 21.92 0.57
N GLU A 54 -5.16 23.06 1.26
CA GLU A 54 -3.98 23.92 1.31
C GLU A 54 -2.81 23.25 2.05
N ASN A 55 -3.08 22.60 3.19
CA ASN A 55 -2.08 21.83 3.91
C ASN A 55 -1.64 20.60 3.08
N GLY A 56 -2.60 19.92 2.46
CA GLY A 56 -2.36 18.81 1.55
C GLY A 56 -1.45 19.18 0.38
N ALA A 57 -1.65 20.36 -0.21
CA ALA A 57 -0.81 20.88 -1.29
C ALA A 57 0.64 21.08 -0.85
N GLN A 58 0.86 21.62 0.35
CA GLN A 58 2.21 21.81 0.91
C GLN A 58 2.90 20.48 1.16
N ILE A 59 2.17 19.51 1.73
CA ILE A 59 2.67 18.16 1.97
C ILE A 59 3.00 17.46 0.65
N TYR A 60 2.11 17.56 -0.34
CA TYR A 60 2.29 16.97 -1.65
C TYR A 60 3.55 17.52 -2.35
N ALA A 61 3.71 18.85 -2.37
CA ALA A 61 4.90 19.49 -2.95
C ALA A 61 6.19 19.04 -2.24
N ALA A 62 6.17 18.91 -0.92
CA ALA A 62 7.35 18.54 -0.14
C ALA A 62 7.69 17.04 -0.18
N LYS A 63 6.71 16.15 -0.36
CA LYS A 63 6.87 14.70 -0.13
C LYS A 63 6.43 13.79 -1.27
N CYS A 64 5.64 14.29 -2.23
CA CYS A 64 5.01 13.47 -3.27
C CYS A 64 5.40 13.91 -4.69
N ALA A 65 5.56 15.22 -4.94
CA ALA A 65 5.79 15.79 -6.26
C ALA A 65 7.10 15.32 -6.92
N ALA A 66 8.14 15.00 -6.14
CA ALA A 66 9.40 14.50 -6.68
C ALA A 66 9.23 13.19 -7.49
N CYS A 67 8.28 12.33 -7.11
CA CYS A 67 7.95 11.11 -7.85
C CYS A 67 6.71 11.28 -8.73
N HIS A 68 5.63 11.87 -8.19
CA HIS A 68 4.33 11.96 -8.88
C HIS A 68 4.22 13.17 -9.82
N GLY A 69 5.16 14.11 -9.80
CA GLY A 69 5.09 15.38 -10.53
C GLY A 69 4.17 16.40 -9.87
N ASP A 70 4.36 17.68 -10.17
CA ASP A 70 3.57 18.78 -9.59
C ASP A 70 2.07 18.66 -9.92
N THR A 71 1.74 18.08 -11.06
CA THR A 71 0.38 17.84 -11.56
C THR A 71 -0.10 16.41 -11.32
N GLY A 72 0.70 15.55 -10.67
CA GLY A 72 0.33 14.18 -10.39
C GLY A 72 0.37 13.25 -11.61
N LEU A 73 1.07 13.61 -12.68
CA LEU A 73 1.12 12.80 -13.91
C LEU A 73 2.15 11.66 -13.88
N GLY A 74 2.83 11.45 -12.74
CA GLY A 74 3.88 10.44 -12.60
C GLY A 74 5.18 10.81 -13.34
N ASP A 75 5.38 12.09 -13.62
CA ASP A 75 6.48 12.64 -14.41
C ASP A 75 7.53 13.38 -13.57
N GLY A 76 7.49 13.21 -12.25
CA GLY A 76 8.46 13.76 -11.31
C GLY A 76 9.90 13.30 -11.61
N PRO A 77 10.91 14.14 -11.32
CA PRO A 77 12.31 13.85 -11.66
C PRO A 77 12.85 12.57 -11.01
N ASP A 78 12.37 12.22 -9.81
CA ASP A 78 12.76 10.97 -9.14
C ASP A 78 11.94 9.78 -9.66
N GLY A 79 10.68 10.01 -10.02
CA GLY A 79 9.78 8.99 -10.58
C GLY A 79 10.27 8.42 -11.91
N LYS A 80 10.92 9.25 -12.74
CA LYS A 80 11.51 8.84 -14.03
C LYS A 80 12.71 7.89 -13.90
N GLN A 81 13.35 7.86 -12.73
CA GLN A 81 14.52 7.03 -12.46
C GLN A 81 14.15 5.66 -11.89
N LEU A 82 12.87 5.44 -11.55
CA LEU A 82 12.39 4.19 -11.01
C LEU A 82 12.20 3.14 -12.12
N PRO A 83 12.49 1.85 -11.82
CA PRO A 83 12.22 0.75 -12.76
C PRO A 83 10.71 0.46 -12.90
N VAL A 84 9.87 1.13 -12.11
CA VAL A 84 8.41 0.99 -12.10
C VAL A 84 7.77 2.32 -12.50
N ARG A 85 6.70 2.26 -13.32
CA ARG A 85 5.93 3.45 -13.65
C ARG A 85 5.19 3.97 -12.42
N VAL A 86 5.43 5.24 -12.09
CA VAL A 86 4.68 5.97 -11.06
C VAL A 86 3.25 6.24 -11.58
N PRO A 87 2.20 5.94 -10.80
CA PRO A 87 0.82 6.20 -11.22
C PRO A 87 0.57 7.68 -11.48
N ALA A 88 -0.14 7.98 -12.57
CA ALA A 88 -0.59 9.31 -12.93
C ALA A 88 -1.89 9.64 -12.17
N LEU A 89 -1.77 9.97 -10.89
CA LEU A 89 -2.85 10.31 -9.97
C LEU A 89 -3.69 11.52 -10.42
N GLY A 90 -3.09 12.45 -11.17
CA GLY A 90 -3.77 13.63 -11.71
C GLY A 90 -4.61 13.36 -12.96
N LEU A 91 -4.60 12.13 -13.48
CA LEU A 91 -5.52 11.74 -14.56
C LEU A 91 -6.87 11.30 -14.00
N ALA A 92 -7.93 11.76 -14.65
CA ALA A 92 -9.30 11.44 -14.26
C ALA A 92 -9.55 9.92 -14.19
N GLU A 93 -9.02 9.13 -15.13
CA GLU A 93 -9.17 7.67 -15.13
C GLU A 93 -8.60 7.00 -13.86
N SER A 94 -7.45 7.50 -13.38
CA SER A 94 -6.79 7.02 -12.16
C SER A 94 -7.53 7.45 -10.90
N ALA A 95 -7.98 8.71 -10.85
CA ALA A 95 -8.62 9.27 -9.67
C ALA A 95 -10.08 8.83 -9.52
N GLN A 96 -10.81 8.70 -10.63
CA GLN A 96 -12.23 8.34 -10.62
C GLN A 96 -12.48 6.92 -10.14
N SER A 97 -11.54 6.01 -10.41
CA SER A 97 -11.63 4.59 -10.06
C SER A 97 -11.20 4.28 -8.62
N ALA A 98 -10.66 5.25 -7.88
CA ALA A 98 -10.18 5.07 -6.52
C ALA A 98 -11.03 5.80 -5.48
N SER A 99 -11.06 5.28 -4.25
CA SER A 99 -11.69 5.94 -3.10
C SER A 99 -10.68 6.65 -2.18
N PRO A 100 -11.09 7.72 -1.47
CA PRO A 100 -10.24 8.41 -0.50
C PRO A 100 -9.63 7.45 0.53
N ALA A 101 -10.42 6.50 1.05
CA ALA A 101 -9.94 5.47 1.97
C ALA A 101 -8.88 4.56 1.34
N GLN A 102 -9.00 4.22 0.05
CA GLN A 102 -8.00 3.43 -0.66
C GLN A 102 -6.68 4.19 -0.79
N TRP A 103 -6.70 5.45 -1.21
CA TRP A 103 -5.49 6.27 -1.29
C TRP A 103 -4.90 6.57 0.08
N PHE A 104 -5.72 6.77 1.11
CA PHE A 104 -5.27 6.90 2.49
C PHE A 104 -4.50 5.67 2.97
N LYS A 105 -4.98 4.45 2.66
CA LYS A 105 -4.25 3.21 2.96
C LYS A 105 -2.90 3.18 2.24
N VAL A 106 -2.87 3.50 0.95
CA VAL A 106 -1.63 3.53 0.15
C VAL A 106 -0.63 4.54 0.71
N VAL A 107 -1.07 5.75 1.08
CA VAL A 107 -0.20 6.77 1.69
C VAL A 107 0.27 6.32 3.08
N SER A 108 -0.60 5.70 3.88
CA SER A 108 -0.26 5.25 5.23
C SER A 108 0.73 4.08 5.25
N GLN A 109 0.52 3.11 4.36
CA GLN A 109 1.25 1.84 4.34
C GLN A 109 2.39 1.82 3.32
N GLY A 110 2.37 2.73 2.36
CA GLY A 110 3.29 2.73 1.23
C GLY A 110 3.10 1.52 0.32
N ASN A 111 3.92 1.47 -0.72
CA ASN A 111 4.17 0.33 -1.57
C ASN A 111 5.67 0.31 -1.92
N ILE A 112 6.47 -0.28 -1.03
CA ILE A 112 7.94 -0.28 -1.14
C ILE A 112 8.42 -1.00 -2.40
N GLU A 113 7.72 -2.04 -2.83
CA GLU A 113 8.00 -2.76 -4.08
C GLU A 113 7.81 -1.88 -5.33
N ARG A 114 6.94 -0.86 -5.21
CA ARG A 114 6.79 0.20 -6.22
C ARG A 114 7.49 1.50 -5.84
N ALA A 115 8.47 1.43 -4.93
CA ALA A 115 9.26 2.55 -4.44
C ALA A 115 8.46 3.72 -3.84
N MET A 116 7.28 3.45 -3.29
CA MET A 116 6.50 4.40 -2.50
C MET A 116 6.66 4.08 -1.01
N PRO A 117 7.33 4.92 -0.21
CA PRO A 117 7.49 4.67 1.22
C PRO A 117 6.17 4.85 1.99
N PRO A 118 6.01 4.21 3.16
CA PRO A 118 4.93 4.54 4.08
C PRO A 118 5.14 5.94 4.66
N PHE A 119 4.11 6.80 4.63
CA PHE A 119 4.18 8.14 5.19
C PHE A 119 3.74 8.17 6.66
N ILE A 120 4.34 7.30 7.48
CA ILE A 120 4.11 7.25 8.95
C ILE A 120 4.64 8.49 9.68
N SER A 121 5.55 9.24 9.04
CA SER A 121 6.02 10.54 9.54
C SER A 121 4.95 11.64 9.51
N LEU A 122 3.85 11.41 8.80
CA LEU A 122 2.68 12.28 8.82
C LEU A 122 1.68 11.81 9.89
N THR A 123 0.91 12.74 10.45
CA THR A 123 -0.26 12.38 11.27
C THR A 123 -1.39 11.84 10.38
N ASP A 124 -2.38 11.15 10.95
CA ASP A 124 -3.56 10.71 10.19
C ASP A 124 -4.23 11.89 9.47
N GLN A 125 -4.38 13.04 10.15
CA GLN A 125 -4.95 14.23 9.54
C GLN A 125 -4.13 14.71 8.35
N GLN A 126 -2.80 14.77 8.47
CA GLN A 126 -1.91 15.17 7.38
C GLN A 126 -1.96 14.20 6.19
N ARG A 127 -2.14 12.90 6.45
CA ARG A 127 -2.36 11.91 5.39
C ARG A 127 -3.70 12.11 4.68
N TRP A 128 -4.76 12.44 5.42
CA TRP A 128 -6.06 12.80 4.83
C TRP A 128 -6.00 14.11 4.03
N ASP A 129 -5.25 15.10 4.50
CA ASP A 129 -5.03 16.37 3.81
C ASP A 129 -4.36 16.15 2.44
N VAL A 130 -3.25 15.38 2.39
CA VAL A 130 -2.54 15.12 1.13
C VAL A 130 -3.34 14.23 0.18
N VAL A 131 -4.10 13.26 0.68
CA VAL A 131 -5.02 12.45 -0.16
C VAL A 131 -6.10 13.31 -0.79
N SER A 132 -6.69 14.23 -0.01
CA SER A 132 -7.74 15.12 -0.50
C SER A 132 -7.20 16.09 -1.56
N TYR A 133 -5.99 16.62 -1.37
CA TYR A 133 -5.32 17.42 -2.40
C TYR A 133 -5.02 16.59 -3.66
N ALA A 134 -4.43 15.40 -3.53
CA ALA A 134 -4.10 14.55 -4.66
C ALA A 134 -5.35 14.19 -5.50
N MET A 135 -6.48 13.93 -4.84
CA MET A 135 -7.76 13.65 -5.52
C MET A 135 -8.38 14.89 -6.18
N SER A 136 -7.89 16.09 -5.90
CA SER A 136 -8.34 17.30 -6.59
C SER A 136 -7.57 17.58 -7.87
N LEU A 137 -6.43 16.92 -8.10
CA LEU A 137 -5.52 17.21 -9.22
C LEU A 137 -6.16 16.99 -10.60
N HIS A 138 -7.13 16.07 -10.72
CA HIS A 138 -7.85 15.82 -11.98
C HIS A 138 -9.08 16.72 -12.16
N ILE A 139 -9.42 17.56 -11.18
CA ILE A 139 -10.67 18.32 -11.13
C ILE A 139 -10.40 19.80 -11.36
N THR A 140 -11.13 20.41 -12.29
CA THR A 140 -11.09 21.86 -12.51
C THR A 140 -12.13 22.60 -11.67
N PRO A 141 -11.89 23.87 -11.29
CA PRO A 141 -12.90 24.70 -10.63
C PRO A 141 -14.21 24.83 -11.42
N GLY A 142 -14.13 24.82 -12.75
CA GLY A 142 -15.31 24.84 -13.63
C GLY A 142 -16.19 23.59 -13.50
N GLN A 143 -15.58 22.41 -13.38
CA GLN A 143 -16.30 21.16 -13.13
C GLN A 143 -17.00 21.17 -11.78
N ILE A 144 -16.33 21.66 -10.72
CA ILE A 144 -16.93 21.78 -9.38
C ILE A 144 -18.14 22.72 -9.42
N ALA A 145 -18.02 23.89 -10.06
CA ALA A 145 -19.12 24.85 -10.17
C ALA A 145 -20.31 24.30 -10.97
N ARG A 146 -20.03 23.57 -12.06
CA ARG A 146 -21.06 22.90 -12.86
C ARG A 146 -21.77 21.81 -12.06
N GLY A 147 -21.00 20.96 -11.39
CA GLY A 147 -21.50 19.90 -10.52
C GLY A 147 -22.37 20.41 -9.39
N LYS A 148 -21.94 21.49 -8.72
CA LYS A 148 -22.72 22.17 -7.69
C LYS A 148 -24.09 22.59 -8.18
N SER A 149 -24.13 23.28 -9.32
CA SER A 149 -25.38 23.79 -9.90
C SER A 149 -26.35 22.65 -10.24
N LEU A 150 -25.83 21.56 -10.82
CA LEU A 150 -26.61 20.37 -11.15
C LEU A 150 -27.10 19.63 -9.91
N PHE A 151 -26.26 19.49 -8.89
CA PHE A 151 -26.60 18.83 -7.63
C PHE A 151 -27.68 19.60 -6.85
N GLU A 152 -27.51 20.90 -6.67
CA GLU A 152 -28.47 21.75 -5.93
C GLU A 152 -29.85 21.83 -6.63
N ALA A 153 -29.87 21.72 -7.96
CA ALA A 153 -31.09 21.73 -8.74
C ALA A 153 -31.86 20.39 -8.70
N ASN A 154 -31.16 19.26 -8.61
CA ASN A 154 -31.75 17.93 -8.82
C ASN A 154 -31.74 17.01 -7.58
N CYS A 155 -30.93 17.31 -6.56
CA CYS A 155 -30.80 16.50 -5.34
C CYS A 155 -31.19 17.27 -4.07
N ARG A 156 -32.28 18.04 -4.11
CA ARG A 156 -32.73 18.83 -2.94
C ARG A 156 -33.07 17.98 -1.72
N ASP A 157 -33.67 16.81 -1.92
CA ASP A 157 -34.09 15.93 -0.83
C ASP A 157 -33.03 14.87 -0.45
N CYS A 158 -31.93 14.78 -1.20
CA CYS A 158 -30.86 13.80 -0.97
C CYS A 158 -29.54 14.40 -0.49
N GLN A 159 -29.44 15.71 -0.25
CA GLN A 159 -28.21 16.36 0.22
C GLN A 159 -27.64 15.72 1.49
N ASN A 160 -28.51 15.46 2.48
CA ASN A 160 -28.16 14.84 3.75
C ASN A 160 -27.78 13.35 3.63
N LYS A 161 -27.90 12.74 2.44
CA LYS A 161 -27.49 11.35 2.20
C LYS A 161 -26.01 11.22 1.84
N PHE A 162 -25.34 12.34 1.57
CA PHE A 162 -23.91 12.41 1.25
C PHE A 162 -23.06 13.01 2.39
N THR A 163 -23.57 13.01 3.62
CA THR A 163 -22.88 13.56 4.80
C THR A 163 -22.22 12.51 5.69
N ASP A 164 -22.43 11.21 5.39
CA ASP A 164 -21.77 10.11 6.10
C ASP A 164 -20.31 10.02 5.64
N GLN A 165 -19.39 10.42 6.52
CA GLN A 165 -17.97 10.51 6.21
C GLN A 165 -17.33 9.16 5.95
N GLU A 166 -17.78 8.11 6.64
CA GLU A 166 -17.26 6.74 6.46
C GLU A 166 -17.65 6.22 5.08
N LYS A 167 -18.93 6.37 4.72
CA LYS A 167 -19.45 5.99 3.40
C LYS A 167 -18.85 6.84 2.28
N MET A 168 -18.69 8.14 2.48
CA MET A 168 -18.15 9.02 1.45
C MET A 168 -16.64 8.82 1.25
N ALA A 169 -15.90 8.47 2.30
CA ALA A 169 -14.50 8.06 2.18
C ALA A 169 -14.33 6.72 1.46
N SER A 170 -15.32 5.82 1.56
CA SER A 170 -15.26 4.49 0.97
C SER A 170 -15.61 4.42 -0.51
N LEU A 171 -16.51 5.28 -0.98
CA LEU A 171 -16.96 5.31 -2.39
C LEU A 171 -15.88 5.90 -3.30
N SER A 172 -15.77 5.41 -4.54
CA SER A 172 -15.02 6.01 -5.66
C SER A 172 -15.86 7.07 -6.40
N GLU A 173 -15.27 7.92 -7.24
CA GLU A 173 -16.10 8.85 -8.04
C GLU A 173 -16.94 8.06 -9.06
N ALA A 174 -16.44 6.91 -9.54
CA ALA A 174 -17.20 6.00 -10.37
C ALA A 174 -18.44 5.42 -9.65
N ASP A 175 -18.37 5.19 -8.34
CA ASP A 175 -19.55 4.82 -7.56
C ASP A 175 -20.54 5.98 -7.43
N LEU A 176 -20.03 7.19 -7.15
CA LEU A 176 -20.87 8.39 -7.10
C LEU A 176 -21.57 8.63 -8.43
N PHE A 177 -20.84 8.48 -9.55
CA PHE A 177 -21.40 8.52 -10.90
C PHE A 177 -22.56 7.55 -11.07
N ARG A 178 -22.38 6.29 -10.66
CA ARG A 178 -23.42 5.25 -10.73
C ARG A 178 -24.62 5.60 -9.84
N ILE A 179 -24.39 6.11 -8.64
CA ILE A 179 -25.47 6.54 -7.72
C ILE A 179 -26.25 7.71 -8.32
N ILE A 180 -25.58 8.69 -8.93
CA ILE A 180 -26.22 9.83 -9.59
C ILE A 180 -27.14 9.35 -10.73
N LYS A 181 -26.62 8.47 -11.60
CA LYS A 181 -27.33 7.97 -12.80
C LYS A 181 -28.44 6.98 -12.49
N ASN A 182 -28.17 6.02 -11.61
CA ASN A 182 -29.02 4.83 -11.43
C ASN A 182 -29.67 4.76 -10.04
N GLY A 183 -29.24 5.60 -9.10
CA GLY A 183 -29.65 5.52 -7.71
C GLY A 183 -29.09 4.28 -7.00
N ASN A 184 -29.48 4.14 -5.74
CA ASN A 184 -29.28 2.95 -4.92
C ASN A 184 -30.44 2.83 -3.90
N ALA A 185 -30.29 1.99 -2.88
CA ALA A 185 -31.31 1.80 -1.84
C ALA A 185 -31.60 3.07 -1.01
N ASP A 186 -30.64 3.99 -0.90
CA ASP A 186 -30.70 5.17 -0.02
C ASP A 186 -30.96 6.49 -0.76
N VAL A 187 -30.58 6.55 -2.04
CA VAL A 187 -30.60 7.74 -2.89
C VAL A 187 -31.28 7.39 -4.21
N ALA A 188 -32.41 8.02 -4.48
CA ALA A 188 -33.06 7.91 -5.78
C ALA A 188 -32.16 8.49 -6.88
N ALA A 189 -32.23 7.90 -8.08
CA ALA A 189 -31.50 8.43 -9.23
C ALA A 189 -31.97 9.86 -9.54
N PHE A 190 -31.02 10.80 -9.63
CA PHE A 190 -31.32 12.22 -9.86
C PHE A 190 -30.57 12.80 -11.06
N GLY A 191 -29.71 12.01 -11.70
CA GLY A 191 -28.96 12.37 -12.90
C GLY A 191 -29.19 11.41 -14.07
N THR A 192 -30.35 10.75 -14.14
CA THR A 192 -30.74 9.86 -15.25
C THR A 192 -30.64 10.54 -16.61
N ASN A 193 -30.90 11.85 -16.66
CA ASN A 193 -30.86 12.66 -17.88
C ASN A 193 -29.54 13.43 -18.08
N PHE A 194 -28.59 13.32 -17.16
CA PHE A 194 -27.30 14.02 -17.29
C PHE A 194 -26.46 13.37 -18.38
N THR A 195 -25.64 14.15 -19.08
CA THR A 195 -24.53 13.58 -19.85
C THR A 195 -23.50 12.97 -18.91
N ASP A 196 -22.57 12.16 -19.44
CA ASP A 196 -21.52 11.58 -18.61
C ASP A 196 -20.59 12.67 -18.05
N GLU A 197 -20.29 13.70 -18.83
CA GLU A 197 -19.53 14.87 -18.37
C GLU A 197 -20.23 15.60 -17.21
N GLU A 198 -21.55 15.80 -17.32
CA GLU A 198 -22.36 16.42 -16.26
C GLU A 198 -22.39 15.56 -14.99
N THR A 199 -22.43 14.24 -15.16
CA THR A 199 -22.44 13.30 -14.04
C THR A 199 -21.09 13.27 -13.32
N TRP A 200 -19.98 13.29 -14.07
CA TRP A 200 -18.63 13.42 -13.51
C TRP A 200 -18.44 14.76 -12.80
N ALA A 201 -18.99 15.86 -13.33
CA ALA A 201 -18.98 17.15 -12.66
C ALA A 201 -19.71 17.10 -11.30
N VAL A 202 -20.88 16.44 -11.23
CA VAL A 202 -21.62 16.24 -9.98
C VAL A 202 -20.86 15.35 -9.01
N ALA A 203 -20.22 14.27 -9.47
CA ALA A 203 -19.38 13.41 -8.63
C ALA A 203 -18.18 14.17 -8.06
N ALA A 204 -17.51 14.98 -8.87
CA ALA A 204 -16.41 15.86 -8.45
C ALA A 204 -16.87 16.91 -7.42
N TYR A 205 -18.07 17.49 -7.57
CA TYR A 205 -18.62 18.38 -6.56
C TYR A 205 -18.92 17.64 -5.24
N LEU A 206 -19.56 16.47 -5.30
CA LEU A 206 -19.79 15.62 -4.13
C LEU A 206 -18.49 15.29 -3.40
N ARG A 207 -17.37 15.15 -4.11
CA ARG A 207 -16.05 14.97 -3.48
C ARG A 207 -15.63 16.13 -2.60
N THR A 208 -15.92 17.35 -3.01
CA THR A 208 -15.66 18.55 -2.18
C THR A 208 -16.52 18.59 -0.90
N LEU A 209 -17.63 17.84 -0.87
CA LEU A 209 -18.54 17.78 0.28
C LEU A 209 -18.24 16.62 1.23
N THR A 210 -17.55 15.57 0.77
CA THR A 210 -17.18 14.33 1.50
C THR A 210 -16.74 14.58 2.94
N PHE A 211 -16.01 15.67 3.18
CA PHE A 211 -15.46 16.00 4.49
C PHE A 211 -15.71 17.44 4.92
N ALA A 212 -16.59 18.17 4.25
CA ALA A 212 -16.96 19.50 4.70
C ALA A 212 -17.71 19.40 6.04
N PRO A 213 -17.52 20.32 7.00
CA PRO A 213 -18.37 20.38 8.18
C PRO A 213 -19.83 20.48 7.74
N PRO A 214 -20.77 19.74 8.36
CA PRO A 214 -22.18 19.90 8.04
C PRO A 214 -22.53 21.38 8.15
N ALA A 215 -23.11 21.93 7.08
CA ALA A 215 -23.55 23.32 7.06
C ALA A 215 -24.41 23.55 8.31
N ALA A 216 -24.00 24.49 9.16
CA ALA A 216 -24.71 24.83 10.39
C ALA A 216 -26.18 25.03 10.04
N ALA A 217 -27.02 24.11 10.50
CA ALA A 217 -28.44 24.14 10.26
C ALA A 217 -28.99 25.48 10.75
N GLY A 218 -29.47 26.29 9.81
CA GLY A 218 -30.36 27.40 10.13
C GLY A 218 -31.51 26.85 10.95
N SER A 219 -31.70 27.45 12.12
CA SER A 219 -32.79 27.16 13.03
C SER A 219 -34.12 27.25 12.32
N GLU A 220 -34.97 26.23 12.47
CA GLU A 220 -36.42 26.43 12.55
C GLU A 220 -37.11 25.20 13.19
N THR A 221 -37.48 25.42 14.46
CA THR A 221 -38.67 24.96 15.19
C THR A 221 -39.35 23.63 14.83
N THR A 222 -39.24 22.71 15.79
CA THR A 222 -40.30 21.89 16.42
C THR A 222 -41.65 21.77 15.71
N GLU A 223 -42.03 20.54 15.34
CA GLU A 223 -43.36 20.01 15.67
C GLU A 223 -43.33 18.47 15.79
N ALA A 224 -43.92 17.99 16.88
CA ALA A 224 -44.02 16.59 17.23
C ALA A 224 -45.21 15.93 16.52
N ALA A 225 -45.03 14.74 15.95
CA ALA A 225 -46.14 13.82 15.70
C ALA A 225 -45.68 12.36 15.59
N THR A 226 -45.95 11.63 16.68
CA THR A 226 -46.54 10.29 16.74
C THR A 226 -45.83 9.09 16.09
N ALA A 227 -45.39 8.21 16.97
CA ALA A 227 -45.10 6.81 16.68
C ALA A 227 -46.37 6.07 16.22
N THR A 228 -46.21 5.27 15.16
CA THR A 228 -47.04 4.08 14.93
C THR A 228 -46.20 3.01 14.27
N SER A 229 -46.08 1.87 14.97
CA SER A 229 -45.64 0.61 14.39
C SER A 229 -46.53 0.20 13.23
N SER A 230 -45.93 -0.22 12.12
CA SER A 230 -46.61 -1.08 11.16
C SER A 230 -45.66 -2.17 10.66
N VAL A 231 -46.14 -3.39 10.87
CA VAL A 231 -45.63 -4.69 10.48
C VAL A 231 -45.30 -4.74 8.98
N LEU A 232 -44.09 -5.16 8.63
CA LEU A 232 -43.72 -5.54 7.26
C LEU A 232 -44.31 -6.93 6.96
N THR A 233 -45.41 -6.94 6.22
CA THR A 233 -45.84 -8.11 5.43
C THR A 233 -44.92 -8.26 4.22
N ALA A 234 -44.31 -9.44 4.10
CA ALA A 234 -43.61 -9.88 2.91
C ALA A 234 -44.55 -9.95 1.70
N GLN A 235 -44.16 -9.30 0.60
CA GLN A 235 -44.64 -9.60 -0.73
C GLN A 235 -43.43 -9.59 -1.67
N GLY A 236 -43.04 -10.78 -2.11
CA GLY A 236 -42.05 -10.96 -3.16
C GLY A 236 -42.64 -10.65 -4.53
N THR A 237 -41.73 -10.35 -5.46
CA THR A 237 -41.95 -10.49 -6.90
C THR A 237 -40.78 -11.26 -7.53
N PRO A 238 -41.04 -12.15 -8.50
CA PRO A 238 -40.10 -13.17 -9.04
C PRO A 238 -39.28 -12.59 -10.21
N VAL A 239 -38.13 -13.11 -10.68
CA VAL A 239 -37.63 -14.48 -10.88
C VAL A 239 -36.09 -14.44 -10.79
N SER A 240 -35.46 -15.17 -9.87
CA SER A 240 -34.05 -15.58 -10.01
C SER A 240 -34.02 -16.82 -10.88
N SER A 241 -33.30 -16.83 -11.99
CA SER A 241 -32.98 -18.08 -12.67
C SER A 241 -32.13 -18.93 -11.73
N ALA A 242 -32.76 -19.88 -11.04
CA ALA A 242 -32.07 -20.86 -10.20
C ALA A 242 -31.17 -21.71 -11.11
N GLY A 243 -29.88 -21.76 -10.80
CA GLY A 243 -28.87 -22.49 -11.54
C GLY A 243 -28.15 -23.52 -10.67
N SER A 244 -27.12 -24.14 -11.22
CA SER A 244 -26.29 -25.12 -10.52
C SER A 244 -24.84 -24.67 -10.43
N ILE A 245 -24.21 -24.82 -9.28
CA ILE A 245 -22.77 -24.57 -9.11
C ILE A 245 -22.08 -25.90 -8.82
N ASN A 246 -21.06 -26.24 -9.59
CA ASN A 246 -20.26 -27.45 -9.38
C ASN A 246 -18.78 -27.14 -9.23
N GLY A 247 -18.04 -28.12 -8.73
CA GLY A 247 -16.59 -28.05 -8.62
C GLY A 247 -16.01 -29.39 -8.23
N ILE A 248 -14.69 -29.41 -8.04
CA ILE A 248 -13.96 -30.61 -7.64
C ILE A 248 -12.96 -30.27 -6.54
N VAL A 249 -12.88 -31.16 -5.55
CA VAL A 249 -11.82 -31.16 -4.55
C VAL A 249 -10.80 -32.21 -4.94
N GLN A 250 -9.52 -31.83 -4.91
CA GLN A 250 -8.39 -32.70 -5.21
C GLN A 250 -7.45 -32.72 -4.02
N ILE A 251 -6.84 -33.85 -3.73
CA ILE A 251 -5.77 -33.94 -2.74
C ILE A 251 -4.44 -34.17 -3.45
N ALA A 252 -3.40 -33.44 -3.06
CA ALA A 252 -2.09 -33.51 -3.70
C ALA A 252 -1.43 -34.90 -3.56
N SER A 253 -1.61 -35.55 -2.41
CA SER A 253 -1.15 -36.91 -2.16
C SER A 253 -2.12 -37.66 -1.24
N GLY A 254 -2.34 -38.96 -1.52
CA GLY A 254 -3.27 -39.80 -0.76
C GLY A 254 -4.67 -39.90 -1.38
N SER A 255 -5.64 -40.33 -0.56
CA SER A 255 -7.05 -40.47 -0.94
C SER A 255 -7.91 -39.42 -0.24
N LEU A 256 -8.90 -38.87 -0.93
CA LEU A 256 -9.84 -37.92 -0.34
C LEU A 256 -10.57 -38.54 0.87
N PRO A 257 -10.72 -37.80 1.99
CA PRO A 257 -11.52 -38.26 3.12
C PRO A 257 -12.98 -38.47 2.73
N ALA A 258 -13.60 -39.50 3.31
CA ALA A 258 -15.04 -39.70 3.16
C ALA A 258 -15.82 -38.54 3.82
N ASN A 259 -16.94 -38.16 3.21
CA ASN A 259 -17.84 -37.12 3.70
C ASN A 259 -17.20 -35.74 3.91
N LEU A 260 -16.25 -35.38 3.05
CA LEU A 260 -15.63 -34.07 3.07
C LEU A 260 -16.69 -32.97 2.89
N THR A 261 -16.82 -32.11 3.90
CA THR A 261 -17.77 -30.99 3.85
C THR A 261 -17.20 -29.87 3.00
N VAL A 262 -17.97 -29.42 2.02
CA VAL A 262 -17.67 -28.28 1.17
C VAL A 262 -18.63 -27.15 1.52
N THR A 263 -18.10 -25.98 1.83
CA THR A 263 -18.90 -24.78 2.08
C THR A 263 -18.83 -23.87 0.86
N LEU A 264 -19.95 -23.70 0.16
CA LEU A 264 -20.07 -22.70 -0.90
C LEU A 264 -20.41 -21.36 -0.27
N ARG A 265 -19.54 -20.37 -0.48
CA ARG A 265 -19.77 -18.99 -0.08
C ARG A 265 -20.04 -18.14 -1.31
N GLY A 266 -21.08 -17.33 -1.23
CA GLY A 266 -21.46 -16.36 -2.25
C GLY A 266 -21.31 -14.95 -1.71
N PHE A 267 -20.59 -14.13 -2.45
CA PHE A 267 -20.31 -12.75 -2.11
C PHE A 267 -20.87 -11.82 -3.15
N ASP A 268 -21.69 -10.87 -2.73
CA ASP A 268 -22.03 -9.75 -3.60
C ASP A 268 -20.90 -8.72 -3.57
N HIS A 269 -20.74 -8.02 -4.67
CA HIS A 269 -20.00 -6.77 -4.65
C HIS A 269 -20.66 -5.90 -3.59
N ALA A 270 -19.91 -5.53 -2.57
CA ALA A 270 -20.44 -4.68 -1.54
C ALA A 270 -20.94 -3.38 -2.17
N GLN A 271 -22.08 -2.91 -1.69
CA GLN A 271 -22.61 -1.60 -2.07
C GLN A 271 -21.65 -0.46 -1.66
N ASP A 272 -20.70 -0.78 -0.76
CA ASP A 272 -19.64 0.05 -0.20
C ASP A 272 -18.26 -0.63 -0.45
N GLN A 273 -17.34 0.06 -1.14
CA GLN A 273 -16.04 -0.51 -1.53
C GLN A 273 -15.05 -0.73 -0.36
N THR A 274 -15.37 -0.35 0.88
CA THR A 274 -14.51 -0.58 2.07
C THR A 274 -14.85 -1.81 2.90
N THR A 275 -16.03 -2.40 2.74
CA THR A 275 -16.44 -3.58 3.52
C THR A 275 -15.99 -4.91 2.91
N GLY A 276 -15.28 -4.88 1.77
CA GLY A 276 -14.94 -6.08 1.01
C GLY A 276 -16.20 -6.77 0.47
N PRO A 277 -16.08 -7.83 -0.35
CA PRO A 277 -17.24 -8.61 -0.78
C PRO A 277 -18.09 -9.01 0.44
N GLN A 278 -19.38 -8.68 0.44
CA GLN A 278 -20.26 -9.08 1.56
C GLN A 278 -20.75 -10.50 1.32
N GLU A 279 -20.56 -11.37 2.30
CA GLU A 279 -21.10 -12.72 2.25
C GLU A 279 -22.63 -12.65 2.36
N VAL A 280 -23.30 -13.11 1.30
CA VAL A 280 -24.76 -13.11 1.18
C VAL A 280 -25.34 -14.51 1.09
N LEU A 281 -24.47 -15.51 0.88
CA LEU A 281 -24.84 -16.90 0.78
C LEU A 281 -23.78 -17.78 1.46
N THR A 282 -24.25 -18.70 2.29
CA THR A 282 -23.46 -19.80 2.82
C THR A 282 -24.29 -21.07 2.64
N LEU A 283 -23.79 -22.02 1.86
CA LEU A 283 -24.40 -23.34 1.68
C LEU A 283 -23.37 -24.42 2.01
N THR A 284 -23.79 -25.48 2.67
CA THR A 284 -22.94 -26.63 2.98
C THR A 284 -23.39 -27.84 2.19
N GLY A 285 -22.43 -28.53 1.58
CA GLY A 285 -22.62 -29.77 0.86
C GLY A 285 -21.53 -30.78 1.22
N THR A 286 -21.60 -31.95 0.63
CA THR A 286 -20.60 -33.01 0.82
C THR A 286 -20.03 -33.38 -0.54
N ALA A 287 -18.70 -33.44 -0.64
CA ALA A 287 -18.05 -33.94 -1.85
C ALA A 287 -18.26 -35.46 -1.97
N ALA A 288 -18.50 -35.91 -3.20
CA ALA A 288 -18.54 -37.32 -3.54
C ALA A 288 -17.15 -37.97 -3.40
N ALA A 289 -17.10 -39.30 -3.48
CA ALA A 289 -15.85 -40.06 -3.33
C ALA A 289 -14.80 -39.72 -4.42
N ASP A 290 -15.24 -39.24 -5.57
CA ASP A 290 -14.38 -38.75 -6.66
C ASP A 290 -13.98 -37.26 -6.50
N GLY A 291 -14.39 -36.63 -5.39
CA GLY A 291 -14.12 -35.23 -5.07
C GLY A 291 -15.09 -34.23 -5.70
N THR A 292 -16.04 -34.67 -6.53
CA THR A 292 -17.00 -33.77 -7.15
C THR A 292 -18.06 -33.30 -6.15
N PHE A 293 -18.51 -32.05 -6.29
CA PHE A 293 -19.64 -31.51 -5.54
C PHE A 293 -20.53 -30.66 -6.44
N VAL A 294 -21.82 -30.64 -6.13
CA VAL A 294 -22.82 -29.86 -6.86
C VAL A 294 -23.80 -29.24 -5.86
N PHE A 295 -24.06 -27.95 -6.04
CA PHE A 295 -25.12 -27.20 -5.37
C PHE A 295 -26.18 -26.86 -6.41
N GLU A 296 -27.37 -27.44 -6.24
CA GLU A 296 -28.52 -27.21 -7.12
C GLU A 296 -29.39 -26.07 -6.59
N ASN A 297 -30.18 -25.46 -7.48
CA ASN A 297 -31.13 -24.38 -7.17
C ASN A 297 -30.48 -23.15 -6.50
N VAL A 298 -29.25 -22.80 -6.90
CA VAL A 298 -28.53 -21.64 -6.39
C VAL A 298 -28.89 -20.40 -7.21
N ALA A 299 -29.16 -19.28 -6.55
CA ALA A 299 -29.40 -18.02 -7.24
C ALA A 299 -28.12 -17.50 -7.91
N LEU A 300 -28.15 -17.21 -9.21
CA LEU A 300 -26.99 -16.72 -9.97
C LEU A 300 -27.19 -15.26 -10.44
N PRO A 301 -27.19 -14.26 -9.54
CA PRO A 301 -27.21 -12.87 -9.97
C PRO A 301 -25.87 -12.48 -10.59
N VAL A 302 -25.91 -11.69 -11.66
CA VAL A 302 -24.72 -11.20 -12.37
C VAL A 302 -23.78 -10.47 -11.41
N ASN A 303 -22.47 -10.70 -11.55
CA ASN A 303 -21.39 -10.16 -10.73
C ASN A 303 -21.29 -10.69 -9.29
N ARG A 304 -22.14 -11.61 -8.86
CA ARG A 304 -21.91 -12.33 -7.60
C ARG A 304 -20.70 -13.24 -7.73
N ILE A 305 -19.85 -13.26 -6.71
CA ILE A 305 -18.64 -14.06 -6.66
C ILE A 305 -18.90 -15.29 -5.81
N TYR A 306 -18.56 -16.47 -6.33
CA TYR A 306 -18.64 -17.73 -5.62
C TYR A 306 -17.25 -18.31 -5.36
N VAL A 307 -17.10 -18.91 -4.18
CA VAL A 307 -15.92 -19.67 -3.76
C VAL A 307 -16.35 -20.91 -2.99
N ALA A 308 -15.66 -22.02 -3.22
CA ALA A 308 -15.81 -23.23 -2.42
C ALA A 308 -14.70 -23.25 -1.37
N GLU A 309 -15.07 -23.47 -0.12
CA GLU A 309 -14.17 -23.59 1.02
C GLU A 309 -14.21 -25.00 1.60
N VAL A 310 -13.04 -25.54 1.91
CA VAL A 310 -12.85 -26.85 2.53
C VAL A 310 -11.83 -26.72 3.64
N SER A 311 -12.19 -27.16 4.85
CA SER A 311 -11.23 -27.32 5.94
C SER A 311 -10.63 -28.72 5.91
N TYR A 312 -9.31 -28.83 5.79
CA TYR A 312 -8.59 -30.10 5.79
C TYR A 312 -7.26 -29.97 6.51
N ALA A 313 -6.90 -30.97 7.34
CA ALA A 313 -5.66 -30.99 8.11
C ALA A 313 -5.33 -29.70 8.91
N GLY A 314 -6.36 -28.99 9.39
CA GLY A 314 -6.23 -27.73 10.14
C GLY A 314 -5.95 -26.48 9.28
N VAL A 315 -6.12 -26.59 7.96
CA VAL A 315 -5.95 -25.51 6.97
C VAL A 315 -7.27 -25.29 6.22
N ARG A 316 -7.61 -24.02 5.96
CA ARG A 316 -8.84 -23.63 5.24
C ARG A 316 -8.53 -23.33 3.78
N TYR A 317 -8.73 -24.31 2.91
CA TYR A 317 -8.51 -24.19 1.48
C TYR A 317 -9.71 -23.56 0.78
N GLN A 318 -9.45 -22.74 -0.23
CA GLN A 318 -10.46 -22.09 -1.04
C GLN A 318 -10.21 -22.34 -2.52
N SER A 319 -11.28 -22.39 -3.31
CA SER A 319 -11.16 -22.35 -4.77
C SER A 319 -10.71 -20.95 -5.22
N GLY A 320 -10.31 -20.84 -6.49
CA GLY A 320 -10.29 -19.52 -7.12
C GLY A 320 -11.69 -18.88 -7.13
N LEU A 321 -11.73 -17.55 -7.16
CA LEU A 321 -12.97 -16.78 -7.22
C LEU A 321 -13.61 -16.90 -8.61
N THR A 322 -14.92 -17.13 -8.66
CA THR A 322 -15.66 -17.17 -9.93
C THR A 322 -16.85 -16.21 -9.87
N ALA A 323 -16.86 -15.21 -10.75
CA ALA A 323 -17.97 -14.27 -10.87
C ALA A 323 -19.03 -14.78 -11.87
N VAL A 324 -20.30 -14.63 -11.50
CA VAL A 324 -21.45 -14.95 -12.37
C VAL A 324 -21.52 -13.96 -13.53
N LYS A 325 -21.64 -14.47 -14.76
CA LYS A 325 -21.84 -13.66 -15.98
C LYS A 325 -23.32 -13.63 -16.37
N SER A 326 -23.68 -12.65 -17.18
CA SER A 326 -25.04 -12.54 -17.73
C SER A 326 -25.40 -13.78 -18.55
N GLY A 327 -26.53 -14.42 -18.23
CA GLY A 327 -27.00 -15.63 -18.89
C GLY A 327 -26.49 -16.95 -18.32
N ASP A 328 -25.62 -16.93 -17.29
CA ASP A 328 -25.14 -18.14 -16.64
C ASP A 328 -26.29 -18.90 -15.96
N THR A 329 -26.42 -20.18 -16.29
CA THR A 329 -27.33 -21.13 -15.63
C THR A 329 -26.57 -22.25 -14.91
N LYS A 330 -25.28 -22.43 -15.22
CA LYS A 330 -24.37 -23.37 -14.59
C LYS A 330 -22.99 -22.74 -14.45
N ILE A 331 -22.36 -22.88 -13.27
CA ILE A 331 -21.02 -22.35 -12.99
C ILE A 331 -20.14 -23.47 -12.45
N SER A 332 -18.93 -23.59 -13.02
CA SER A 332 -17.90 -24.49 -12.51
C SER A 332 -16.82 -23.69 -11.79
N LEU A 333 -16.58 -24.03 -10.52
CA LEU A 333 -15.52 -23.43 -9.72
C LEU A 333 -14.16 -24.08 -10.03
N PRO A 334 -13.04 -23.33 -9.92
CA PRO A 334 -11.71 -23.91 -9.94
C PRO A 334 -11.54 -24.99 -8.87
N ALA A 335 -10.66 -25.95 -9.14
CA ALA A 335 -10.42 -27.06 -8.22
C ALA A 335 -9.86 -26.56 -6.88
N VAL A 336 -10.39 -27.09 -5.77
CA VAL A 336 -9.81 -26.88 -4.43
C VAL A 336 -8.73 -27.94 -4.22
N LYS A 337 -7.46 -27.53 -4.16
CA LYS A 337 -6.34 -28.44 -3.91
C LYS A 337 -6.03 -28.50 -2.42
N LEU A 338 -6.15 -29.69 -1.84
CA LEU A 338 -5.85 -30.00 -0.44
C LEU A 338 -4.45 -30.59 -0.32
N TYR A 339 -3.79 -30.30 0.79
CA TYR A 339 -2.46 -30.80 1.10
C TYR A 339 -2.44 -31.38 2.51
N GLU A 340 -1.61 -32.39 2.74
CA GLU A 340 -1.27 -32.80 4.10
C GLU A 340 -0.55 -31.66 4.83
N ALA A 341 -0.80 -31.50 6.13
CA ALA A 341 -0.19 -30.44 6.92
C ALA A 341 1.04 -30.93 7.69
N THR A 342 2.02 -30.03 7.86
CA THR A 342 3.22 -30.25 8.67
C THR A 342 3.66 -28.95 9.33
N GLN A 343 4.44 -29.03 10.39
CA GLN A 343 5.13 -27.88 11.02
C GLN A 343 6.65 -27.95 10.82
N ASP A 344 7.09 -28.80 9.89
CA ASP A 344 8.49 -28.94 9.53
C ASP A 344 8.91 -27.80 8.57
N PHE A 345 9.57 -26.79 9.13
CA PHE A 345 10.08 -25.65 8.35
C PHE A 345 11.28 -25.99 7.46
N SER A 346 11.91 -27.17 7.62
CA SER A 346 12.99 -27.59 6.72
C SER A 346 12.53 -27.85 5.28
N LEU A 347 11.21 -27.94 5.07
CA LEU A 347 10.59 -28.03 3.75
C LEU A 347 10.50 -26.67 3.02
N LEU A 348 10.76 -25.56 3.73
CA LEU A 348 10.80 -24.23 3.13
C LEU A 348 12.22 -23.94 2.61
N SER A 349 12.31 -23.52 1.36
CA SER A 349 13.57 -23.10 0.75
C SER A 349 13.68 -21.58 0.84
N VAL A 350 14.52 -21.07 1.74
CA VAL A 350 14.79 -19.63 1.84
C VAL A 350 15.89 -19.23 0.87
N GLU A 351 15.48 -18.58 -0.22
CA GLU A 351 16.34 -18.19 -1.32
C GLU A 351 17.19 -16.96 -0.97
N GLN A 352 16.57 -16.00 -0.30
CA GLN A 352 17.25 -14.77 0.07
C GLN A 352 16.65 -14.14 1.33
N VAL A 353 17.52 -13.61 2.18
CA VAL A 353 17.14 -12.71 3.28
C VAL A 353 17.77 -11.35 3.05
N HIS A 354 16.97 -10.29 2.90
CA HIS A 354 17.49 -8.91 2.92
C HIS A 354 17.39 -8.37 4.33
N LEU A 355 18.52 -7.93 4.89
CA LEU A 355 18.62 -7.28 6.18
C LEU A 355 18.91 -5.79 5.94
N TYR A 356 17.89 -4.97 6.11
CA TYR A 356 17.99 -3.52 5.98
C TYR A 356 18.14 -2.88 7.34
N SER A 357 19.02 -1.87 7.46
CA SER A 357 19.24 -1.13 8.70
C SER A 357 18.94 0.36 8.54
N ASP A 358 18.11 0.90 9.44
CA ASP A 358 17.78 2.31 9.54
C ASP A 358 18.29 2.91 10.85
N PHE A 359 19.08 3.98 10.72
CA PHE A 359 19.67 4.74 11.83
C PHE A 359 19.04 6.14 11.98
N SER A 360 17.88 6.37 11.36
CA SER A 360 17.17 7.66 11.37
C SER A 360 16.70 8.10 12.77
N THR A 361 16.46 7.15 13.67
CA THR A 361 16.01 7.40 15.03
C THR A 361 17.19 7.45 16.00
N GLN A 362 17.35 8.56 16.72
CA GLN A 362 18.46 8.73 17.66
C GLN A 362 18.43 7.68 18.78
N GLY A 363 19.57 7.03 19.03
CA GLY A 363 19.74 6.06 20.11
C GLY A 363 19.28 4.63 19.78
N THR A 364 18.74 4.40 18.58
CA THR A 364 18.28 3.08 18.14
C THR A 364 18.65 2.82 16.69
N VAL A 365 18.80 1.56 16.33
CA VAL A 365 18.80 1.10 14.94
C VAL A 365 17.58 0.22 14.72
N GLN A 366 16.83 0.46 13.65
CA GLN A 366 15.73 -0.41 13.24
C GLN A 366 16.20 -1.35 12.13
N PHE A 367 15.85 -2.62 12.25
CA PHE A 367 16.13 -3.64 11.25
C PHE A 367 14.82 -4.10 10.61
N PHE A 368 14.87 -4.28 9.30
CA PHE A 368 13.84 -4.95 8.51
C PHE A 368 14.46 -6.16 7.84
N GLU A 369 13.86 -7.33 8.05
CA GLU A 369 14.30 -8.61 7.51
C GLU A 369 13.28 -9.12 6.50
N ILE A 370 13.62 -9.14 5.23
CA ILE A 370 12.73 -9.65 4.18
C ILE A 370 13.16 -11.07 3.84
N TYR A 371 12.37 -12.05 4.26
CA TYR A 371 12.58 -13.47 3.93
C TYR A 371 11.81 -13.79 2.66
N SER A 372 12.51 -14.10 1.57
CA SER A 372 11.94 -14.67 0.35
C SER A 372 12.14 -16.18 0.34
N PHE A 373 11.05 -16.94 0.26
CA PHE A 373 11.11 -18.40 0.36
C PHE A 373 10.02 -19.11 -0.45
N SER A 374 10.29 -20.34 -0.86
CA SER A 374 9.37 -21.19 -1.61
C SER A 374 9.04 -22.47 -0.83
N ASN A 375 7.85 -23.01 -1.03
CA ASN A 375 7.47 -24.33 -0.57
C ASN A 375 7.38 -25.27 -1.79
N ASN A 376 8.45 -26.03 -2.01
CA ASN A 376 8.55 -26.95 -3.14
C ASN A 376 8.17 -28.40 -2.76
N SER A 377 7.56 -28.59 -1.58
CA SER A 377 7.10 -29.90 -1.10
C SER A 377 5.69 -30.23 -1.60
N ASP A 378 5.16 -31.40 -1.20
CA ASP A 378 3.77 -31.79 -1.43
C ASP A 378 2.86 -31.49 -0.21
N LYS A 379 3.34 -30.74 0.78
CA LYS A 379 2.67 -30.49 2.05
C LYS A 379 2.43 -28.99 2.28
N ALA A 380 1.38 -28.67 3.02
CA ALA A 380 1.19 -27.34 3.59
C ALA A 380 2.00 -27.20 4.87
N VAL A 381 2.89 -26.21 4.93
CA VAL A 381 3.69 -25.92 6.13
C VAL A 381 2.95 -24.89 6.98
N ILE A 382 2.49 -25.29 8.17
CA ILE A 382 1.77 -24.42 9.09
C ILE A 382 2.77 -23.62 9.92
N ILE A 383 2.70 -22.30 9.78
CA ILE A 383 3.39 -21.34 10.63
C ILE A 383 2.44 -20.99 11.78
N SER A 384 2.70 -21.60 12.94
CA SER A 384 1.97 -21.24 14.15
C SER A 384 2.49 -19.91 14.70
N THR A 385 1.63 -18.91 14.79
CA THR A 385 2.00 -17.57 15.25
C THR A 385 1.11 -17.12 16.40
N ASP A 386 1.67 -16.31 17.31
CA ASP A 386 0.93 -15.60 18.36
C ASP A 386 0.47 -14.20 17.91
N GLY A 387 0.69 -13.85 16.64
CA GLY A 387 0.42 -12.54 16.05
C GLY A 387 1.58 -11.54 16.12
N SER A 388 2.68 -11.88 16.79
CA SER A 388 3.85 -11.00 16.95
C SER A 388 5.15 -11.60 16.42
N THR A 389 5.26 -12.94 16.37
CA THR A 389 6.47 -13.63 15.95
C THR A 389 6.21 -14.74 14.94
N VAL A 390 7.24 -15.07 14.15
CA VAL A 390 7.27 -16.19 13.22
C VAL A 390 8.32 -17.20 13.72
N PRO A 391 7.97 -18.47 14.00
CA PRO A 391 8.87 -19.40 14.70
C PRO A 391 10.26 -19.61 14.09
N PHE A 392 10.38 -19.54 12.76
CA PHE A 392 11.65 -19.72 12.04
C PHE A 392 12.43 -18.41 11.81
N ILE A 393 11.80 -17.25 12.02
CA ILE A 393 12.47 -15.95 12.01
C ILE A 393 12.89 -15.66 13.45
N LYS A 394 14.18 -15.84 13.72
CA LYS A 394 14.72 -15.62 15.07
C LYS A 394 15.13 -14.17 15.23
N LEU A 395 15.03 -13.68 16.46
CA LEU A 395 15.44 -12.32 16.82
C LEU A 395 16.83 -12.36 17.47
N PRO A 396 17.67 -11.35 17.23
CA PRO A 396 18.94 -11.22 17.93
C PRO A 396 18.73 -10.85 19.39
N ALA A 397 19.73 -11.09 20.22
CA ALA A 397 19.67 -10.72 21.64
C ALA A 397 19.48 -9.20 21.81
N GLY A 398 18.56 -8.81 22.70
CA GLY A 398 18.27 -7.39 22.97
C GLY A 398 17.28 -6.74 21.99
N ALA A 399 16.73 -7.49 21.03
CA ALA A 399 15.71 -6.99 20.12
C ALA A 399 14.48 -6.44 20.86
N GLN A 400 14.00 -5.29 20.42
CA GLN A 400 12.85 -4.58 20.97
C GLN A 400 11.77 -4.45 19.90
N SER A 401 10.51 -4.43 20.35
CA SER A 401 9.32 -4.21 19.51
C SER A 401 9.28 -5.08 18.24
N PRO A 402 9.44 -6.42 18.35
CA PRO A 402 9.41 -7.26 17.17
C PRO A 402 8.02 -7.31 16.55
N GLY A 403 7.99 -7.49 15.24
CA GLY A 403 6.76 -7.77 14.51
C GLY A 403 7.04 -8.39 13.15
N TYR A 404 5.98 -8.80 12.47
CA TYR A 404 6.08 -9.30 11.09
C TYR A 404 4.88 -8.89 10.26
N GLN A 405 5.06 -8.85 8.94
CA GLN A 405 4.01 -8.66 7.95
C GLN A 405 4.26 -9.58 6.75
N ALA A 406 3.19 -9.98 6.06
CA ALA A 406 3.32 -10.64 4.75
C ALA A 406 3.80 -9.64 3.70
N GLY A 407 4.69 -10.07 2.80
CA GLY A 407 5.10 -9.25 1.65
C GLY A 407 3.98 -9.10 0.62
N GLN A 408 3.92 -7.95 -0.07
CA GLN A 408 2.79 -7.62 -0.94
C GLN A 408 2.82 -8.37 -2.28
N ASN A 409 4.00 -8.59 -2.88
CA ASN A 409 4.17 -9.39 -4.10
C ASN A 409 4.56 -10.84 -3.77
N SER A 410 3.80 -11.48 -2.89
CA SER A 410 4.04 -12.87 -2.52
C SER A 410 2.82 -13.74 -2.72
N ALA A 411 3.02 -15.05 -2.77
CA ALA A 411 1.91 -15.99 -2.76
C ALA A 411 1.02 -15.75 -1.52
N PRO A 412 -0.32 -15.79 -1.66
CA PRO A 412 -1.21 -15.55 -0.54
C PRO A 412 -1.07 -16.68 0.48
N PHE A 413 -0.88 -16.31 1.74
CA PHE A 413 -0.92 -17.26 2.84
C PHE A 413 -2.35 -17.80 3.03
N VAL A 414 -2.45 -19.10 3.32
CA VAL A 414 -3.73 -19.75 3.58
C VAL A 414 -4.02 -19.71 5.07
N SER A 415 -5.27 -19.47 5.48
CA SER A 415 -5.65 -19.48 6.89
C SER A 415 -5.50 -20.88 7.49
N ALA A 416 -4.93 -20.98 8.69
CA ALA A 416 -4.83 -22.21 9.47
C ALA A 416 -5.37 -22.00 10.89
N ASP A 417 -5.76 -23.08 11.57
CA ASP A 417 -6.39 -23.01 12.91
C ASP A 417 -5.56 -22.25 13.96
N LYS A 418 -4.23 -22.24 13.80
CA LYS A 418 -3.28 -21.57 14.72
C LYS A 418 -2.31 -20.63 13.99
N GLY A 419 -2.76 -19.95 12.93
CA GLY A 419 -1.94 -18.97 12.22
C GLY A 419 -2.15 -19.04 10.72
N ILE A 420 -1.06 -19.22 10.00
CA ILE A 420 -1.04 -19.23 8.53
C ILE A 420 -0.37 -20.48 8.00
N ALA A 421 -0.71 -20.88 6.79
CA ALA A 421 -0.13 -22.01 6.09
C ALA A 421 0.51 -21.56 4.78
N VAL A 422 1.70 -22.11 4.51
CA VAL A 422 2.44 -21.97 3.27
C VAL A 422 2.15 -23.21 2.43
N VAL A 423 1.30 -23.06 1.43
CA VAL A 423 0.98 -24.16 0.50
C VAL A 423 1.95 -24.17 -0.68
N PRO A 424 2.15 -25.31 -1.35
CA PRO A 424 2.94 -25.35 -2.57
C PRO A 424 2.42 -24.35 -3.61
N SER A 425 3.31 -23.53 -4.16
CA SER A 425 2.99 -22.39 -5.04
C SER A 425 4.13 -22.13 -6.02
N ASP A 426 3.79 -21.74 -7.25
CA ASP A 426 4.77 -21.30 -8.26
C ASP A 426 5.28 -19.87 -7.99
N THR A 427 4.56 -19.11 -7.16
CA THR A 427 4.98 -17.78 -6.69
C THR A 427 5.65 -17.92 -5.32
N PRO A 428 6.84 -17.32 -5.11
CA PRO A 428 7.49 -17.30 -3.80
C PRO A 428 6.65 -16.59 -2.73
N TYR A 429 6.85 -16.97 -1.48
CA TYR A 429 6.32 -16.31 -0.30
C TYR A 429 7.32 -15.26 0.20
N SER A 430 6.78 -14.22 0.86
CA SER A 430 7.60 -13.20 1.51
C SER A 430 7.05 -12.88 2.88
N ILE A 431 7.93 -12.83 3.87
CA ILE A 431 7.63 -12.33 5.22
C ILE A 431 8.65 -11.25 5.56
N ILE A 432 8.16 -10.09 5.98
CA ILE A 432 8.95 -8.96 6.47
C ILE A 432 8.91 -8.99 7.99
N GLY A 433 10.00 -9.43 8.62
CA GLY A 433 10.24 -9.27 10.05
C GLY A 433 10.82 -7.88 10.33
N PHE A 434 10.57 -7.33 11.51
CA PHE A 434 11.21 -6.09 11.94
C PHE A 434 11.42 -6.08 13.45
N PHE A 435 12.47 -5.39 13.89
CA PHE A 435 12.79 -5.16 15.30
C PHE A 435 13.72 -3.94 15.43
N SER A 436 13.92 -3.44 16.65
CA SER A 436 14.92 -2.42 16.93
C SER A 436 15.96 -2.89 17.96
N LEU A 437 17.16 -2.31 17.89
CA LEU A 437 18.22 -2.49 18.87
C LEU A 437 18.70 -1.12 19.37
N PRO A 438 19.11 -0.99 20.65
CA PRO A 438 19.81 0.20 21.12
C PRO A 438 21.09 0.44 20.32
N TYR A 439 21.37 1.70 20.00
CA TYR A 439 22.54 2.09 19.23
C TYR A 439 23.26 3.29 19.85
N ASP A 440 24.50 3.06 20.29
CA ASP A 440 25.43 4.12 20.72
C ASP A 440 26.74 4.00 19.95
N LYS A 441 26.76 4.56 18.73
CA LYS A 441 27.89 4.59 17.78
C LYS A 441 28.44 3.23 17.33
N LYS A 442 28.03 2.14 17.98
CA LYS A 442 28.41 0.77 17.73
C LYS A 442 27.31 -0.15 18.24
N VAL A 443 27.00 -1.19 17.47
CA VAL A 443 26.12 -2.30 17.87
C VAL A 443 26.70 -3.59 17.32
N GLU A 444 26.68 -4.64 18.14
CA GLU A 444 27.01 -6.00 17.73
C GLU A 444 25.70 -6.76 17.49
N ILE A 445 25.57 -7.37 16.32
CA ILE A 445 24.41 -8.16 15.94
C ILE A 445 24.84 -9.61 15.83
N ASN A 446 24.11 -10.46 16.55
CA ASN A 446 24.19 -11.90 16.48
C ASN A 446 22.84 -12.40 15.96
N GLN A 447 22.72 -12.58 14.64
CA GLN A 447 21.47 -12.94 13.96
C GLN A 447 21.41 -14.47 13.73
N PRO A 448 20.66 -15.22 14.56
CA PRO A 448 20.49 -16.67 14.37
C PRO A 448 19.53 -16.99 13.22
N PHE A 449 19.78 -18.09 12.51
CA PHE A 449 18.90 -18.61 11.46
C PHE A 449 18.37 -19.99 11.83
N ALA A 450 17.05 -20.19 11.77
CA ALA A 450 16.43 -21.48 12.13
C ALA A 450 16.22 -22.42 10.94
N VAL A 451 16.46 -21.92 9.72
CA VAL A 451 16.29 -22.63 8.45
C VAL A 451 17.50 -22.34 7.56
N ASP A 452 17.75 -23.22 6.60
CA ASP A 452 18.80 -23.01 5.61
C ASP A 452 18.48 -21.78 4.74
N VAL A 453 19.44 -20.88 4.58
CA VAL A 453 19.32 -19.67 3.75
C VAL A 453 20.41 -19.66 2.69
N VAL A 454 20.02 -19.56 1.42
CA VAL A 454 20.95 -19.58 0.29
C VAL A 454 21.82 -18.32 0.26
N SER A 455 21.24 -17.15 0.51
CA SER A 455 21.95 -15.88 0.50
C SER A 455 21.35 -14.88 1.50
N VAL A 456 22.20 -14.17 2.23
CA VAL A 456 21.82 -13.02 3.06
C VAL A 456 22.45 -11.78 2.47
N LEU A 457 21.66 -10.73 2.28
CA LEU A 457 22.11 -9.42 1.83
C LEU A 457 21.90 -8.39 2.93
N LEU A 458 22.99 -7.84 3.46
CA LEU A 458 22.97 -6.77 4.45
C LEU A 458 23.13 -5.42 3.75
N LEU A 459 22.20 -4.51 3.98
CA LEU A 459 22.21 -3.13 3.48
C LEU A 459 22.40 -2.18 4.66
N VAL A 460 23.51 -1.45 4.65
CA VAL A 460 23.85 -0.47 5.69
C VAL A 460 24.08 0.91 5.05
N PRO A 461 23.52 2.01 5.60
CA PRO A 461 23.72 3.34 5.01
C PRO A 461 25.20 3.71 4.80
N GLU A 462 25.48 4.42 3.72
CA GLU A 462 26.84 4.89 3.40
C GLU A 462 27.42 5.72 4.56
N GLY A 463 28.69 5.50 4.89
CA GLY A 463 29.37 6.16 6.02
C GLY A 463 29.46 5.28 7.26
N MET A 464 28.63 4.26 7.35
CA MET A 464 28.74 3.23 8.37
C MET A 464 29.88 2.25 8.04
N LYS A 465 30.45 1.65 9.08
CA LYS A 465 31.46 0.59 8.99
C LYS A 465 30.86 -0.72 9.50
N VAL A 466 31.07 -1.78 8.73
CA VAL A 466 30.66 -3.14 9.09
C VAL A 466 31.90 -4.00 9.27
N ASP A 467 32.04 -4.63 10.45
CA ASP A 467 33.08 -5.59 10.76
C ASP A 467 32.45 -6.98 10.87
N SER A 468 32.89 -7.91 10.02
CA SER A 468 32.47 -9.31 10.02
C SER A 468 33.45 -10.15 9.22
N THR A 469 33.67 -11.39 9.66
CA THR A 469 34.42 -12.41 8.91
C THR A 469 33.52 -13.24 8.00
N GLN A 470 32.20 -13.14 8.14
CA GLN A 470 31.19 -13.91 7.40
C GLN A 470 30.60 -13.13 6.21
N LEU A 471 30.79 -11.82 6.18
CA LEU A 471 30.24 -10.94 5.14
C LEU A 471 31.29 -10.56 4.10
N THR A 472 30.89 -10.63 2.83
CA THR A 472 31.67 -10.15 1.69
C THR A 472 31.10 -8.81 1.25
N ASN A 473 31.95 -7.77 1.24
CA ASN A 473 31.58 -6.43 0.78
C ASN A 473 31.39 -6.42 -0.75
N LEU A 474 30.20 -6.04 -1.21
CA LEU A 474 29.83 -5.95 -2.63
C LEU A 474 29.94 -4.51 -3.19
N GLY A 475 30.30 -3.54 -2.35
CA GLY A 475 30.43 -2.14 -2.70
C GLY A 475 29.23 -1.31 -2.27
N VAL A 476 29.21 -0.06 -2.71
CA VAL A 476 28.10 0.86 -2.46
C VAL A 476 27.12 0.79 -3.62
N GLN A 477 25.84 0.58 -3.32
CA GLN A 477 24.75 0.64 -4.27
C GLN A 477 23.81 1.79 -3.92
N THR A 478 23.32 2.48 -4.94
CA THR A 478 22.32 3.54 -4.77
C THR A 478 20.93 2.93 -4.90
N ILE A 479 20.15 2.99 -3.82
CA ILE A 479 18.77 2.50 -3.76
C ILE A 479 17.90 3.69 -3.33
N GLN A 480 16.95 4.11 -4.18
CA GLN A 480 16.00 5.19 -3.86
C GLN A 480 16.71 6.47 -3.37
N ASN A 481 17.72 6.93 -4.13
CA ASN A 481 18.55 8.11 -3.83
C ASN A 481 19.41 8.01 -2.55
N ASN A 482 19.40 6.87 -1.86
CA ASN A 482 20.26 6.61 -0.71
C ASN A 482 21.35 5.62 -1.09
N ASN A 483 22.57 5.92 -0.69
CA ASN A 483 23.69 5.02 -0.88
C ASN A 483 23.74 4.03 0.29
N PHE A 484 23.79 2.74 -0.03
CA PHE A 484 23.97 1.66 0.94
C PHE A 484 25.24 0.91 0.62
N LEU A 485 26.03 0.63 1.66
CA LEU A 485 27.04 -0.42 1.62
C LEU A 485 26.31 -1.76 1.61
N GLU A 486 26.47 -2.50 0.52
CA GLU A 486 25.90 -3.83 0.34
C GLU A 486 26.94 -4.89 0.73
N LEU A 487 26.55 -5.81 1.60
CA LEU A 487 27.36 -6.96 1.99
C LEU A 487 26.56 -8.24 1.86
N SER A 488 27.22 -9.35 1.51
CA SER A 488 26.54 -10.64 1.38
C SER A 488 27.19 -11.74 2.22
N ALA A 489 26.36 -12.62 2.75
CA ALA A 489 26.76 -13.94 3.23
C ALA A 489 26.05 -15.00 2.38
N LYS A 490 26.70 -16.15 2.17
CA LYS A 490 26.15 -17.24 1.36
C LYS A 490 26.05 -18.52 2.19
N SER A 491 25.05 -19.34 1.87
CA SER A 491 24.89 -20.69 2.40
C SER A 491 24.89 -20.77 3.93
N ILE A 492 24.02 -20.01 4.58
CA ILE A 492 23.82 -20.08 6.04
C ILE A 492 23.01 -21.33 6.37
N LYS A 493 23.48 -22.17 7.29
CA LYS A 493 22.76 -23.39 7.69
C LYS A 493 21.82 -23.14 8.85
N ALA A 494 20.77 -23.95 8.93
CA ALA A 494 19.88 -23.96 10.09
C ALA A 494 20.70 -24.18 11.38
N GLY A 495 20.55 -23.29 12.34
CA GLY A 495 21.30 -23.26 13.59
C GLY A 495 22.53 -22.33 13.57
N ASP A 496 22.97 -21.88 12.40
CA ASP A 496 24.08 -20.93 12.30
C ASP A 496 23.66 -19.52 12.76
N THR A 497 24.65 -18.72 13.14
CA THR A 497 24.48 -17.32 13.51
C THR A 497 25.35 -16.45 12.63
N LEU A 498 24.76 -15.44 11.99
CA LEU A 498 25.47 -14.39 11.29
C LEU A 498 25.86 -13.30 12.29
N THR A 499 27.16 -13.12 12.47
CA THR A 499 27.73 -12.16 13.42
C THR A 499 28.38 -11.01 12.67
N PHE A 500 27.97 -9.79 13.01
CA PHE A 500 28.57 -8.58 12.46
C PHE A 500 28.41 -7.41 13.42
N THR A 501 29.36 -6.48 13.37
CA THR A 501 29.31 -5.23 14.12
C THR A 501 29.09 -4.08 13.16
N VAL A 502 28.12 -3.22 13.45
CA VAL A 502 27.91 -1.96 12.74
C VAL A 502 28.37 -0.80 13.63
N SER A 503 29.14 0.13 13.08
CA SER A 503 29.65 1.29 13.80
C SER A 503 29.72 2.54 12.93
N GLY A 504 29.74 3.70 13.58
CA GLY A 504 29.87 5.01 12.93
C GLY A 504 28.58 5.81 12.91
N SER A 505 28.44 6.67 11.90
CA SER A 505 27.24 7.47 11.68
C SER A 505 27.01 7.59 10.17
N PRO A 506 25.75 7.58 9.71
CA PRO A 506 25.47 7.73 8.29
C PRO A 506 26.06 9.04 7.75
N LYS A 507 26.59 9.04 6.53
CA LYS A 507 26.98 10.28 5.85
C LYS A 507 25.72 11.13 5.65
N THR A 508 25.83 12.42 5.97
CA THR A 508 24.77 13.41 5.81
C THR A 508 24.28 13.40 4.36
N GLY A 509 23.08 12.86 4.17
CA GLY A 509 22.51 12.43 2.90
C GLY A 509 21.42 11.39 3.14
N ALA A 510 21.65 10.52 4.14
CA ALA A 510 20.59 9.74 4.78
C ALA A 510 19.96 10.59 5.93
N ASN A 511 18.98 11.42 5.58
CA ASN A 511 18.08 12.16 6.49
C ASN A 511 18.72 13.09 7.54
N ALA A 512 18.99 14.33 7.15
CA ALA A 512 19.01 15.47 8.08
C ALA A 512 17.75 16.34 7.83
N VAL A 513 16.61 15.92 8.40
CA VAL A 513 15.51 16.85 8.68
C VAL A 513 15.65 17.22 10.14
N THR A 514 16.43 18.26 10.42
CA THR A 514 16.45 18.87 11.74
C THR A 514 15.18 19.70 11.92
N ASN A 515 14.41 19.36 12.95
CA ASN A 515 13.48 20.29 13.55
C ASN A 515 14.25 21.54 14.01
N ALA A 516 14.01 22.67 13.35
CA ALA A 516 14.37 23.98 13.86
C ALA A 516 13.16 24.92 13.72
N ALA A 517 12.15 24.68 14.56
CA ALA A 517 11.29 25.76 14.99
C ALA A 517 12.08 26.57 16.03
N THR A 518 12.61 27.74 15.63
CA THR A 518 12.56 29.03 16.34
C THR A 518 13.66 30.00 15.85
N ASN A 519 13.18 31.15 15.37
CA ASN A 519 13.81 32.47 15.35
C ASN A 519 15.12 32.75 14.57
N SER A 520 14.90 33.63 13.58
CA SER A 520 15.69 34.82 13.22
C SER A 520 17.12 34.68 12.68
N ASN A 521 17.23 35.12 11.42
CA ASN A 521 18.29 35.98 10.88
C ASN A 521 19.65 35.34 10.56
N THR A 522 19.80 34.77 9.35
CA THR A 522 21.11 34.65 8.68
C THR A 522 20.98 34.77 7.16
N GLN A 523 20.83 36.00 6.66
CA GLN A 523 21.01 36.37 5.26
C GLN A 523 22.50 36.62 4.89
N GLN A 524 23.45 35.86 5.47
CA GLN A 524 24.89 36.09 5.28
C GLN A 524 25.72 34.87 4.84
N GLY A 525 25.09 33.72 4.58
CA GLY A 525 25.78 32.55 4.03
C GLY A 525 25.81 32.46 2.50
N LEU A 526 24.99 33.25 1.79
CA LEU A 526 24.74 33.05 0.35
C LEU A 526 25.66 33.87 -0.58
N LEU A 527 26.51 34.76 -0.06
CA LEU A 527 27.27 35.70 -0.89
C LEU A 527 28.73 35.30 -1.18
N ILE A 528 29.27 34.25 -0.54
CA ILE A 528 30.65 33.80 -0.81
C ILE A 528 30.67 32.64 -1.83
N GLY A 529 29.59 31.86 -1.96
CA GLY A 529 29.48 30.75 -2.91
C GLY A 529 29.27 31.18 -4.37
N ALA A 530 28.49 32.24 -4.61
CA ALA A 530 28.16 32.70 -5.96
C ALA A 530 29.36 33.33 -6.70
N GLY A 531 30.27 33.99 -5.97
CA GLY A 531 31.47 34.61 -6.56
C GLY A 531 32.51 33.60 -7.05
N ALA A 532 32.72 32.51 -6.30
CA ALA A 532 33.66 31.45 -6.66
C ALA A 532 33.15 30.59 -7.82
N LEU A 533 31.84 30.29 -7.85
CA LEU A 533 31.21 29.55 -8.93
C LEU A 533 31.17 30.36 -10.23
N GLY A 534 30.89 31.68 -10.15
CA GLY A 534 30.90 32.57 -11.30
C GLY A 534 32.27 32.68 -11.97
N LEU A 535 33.35 32.82 -11.19
CA LEU A 535 34.72 32.85 -11.71
C LEU A 535 35.14 31.51 -12.33
N ALA A 536 34.76 30.38 -11.72
CA ALA A 536 35.04 29.06 -12.27
C ALA A 536 34.33 28.82 -13.61
N LEU A 537 33.07 29.26 -13.74
CA LEU A 537 32.29 29.14 -14.97
C LEU A 537 32.79 30.06 -16.08
N ILE A 538 33.30 31.25 -15.76
CA ILE A 538 33.92 32.16 -16.76
C ILE A 538 35.25 31.58 -17.25
N VAL A 539 36.08 31.02 -16.36
CA VAL A 539 37.34 30.36 -16.75
C VAL A 539 37.06 29.11 -17.59
N ALA A 540 36.06 28.31 -17.22
CA ALA A 540 35.63 27.16 -18.00
C ALA A 540 35.04 27.57 -19.36
N GLY A 541 34.26 28.65 -19.42
CA GLY A 541 33.71 29.19 -20.66
C GLY A 541 34.78 29.71 -21.62
N ILE A 542 35.79 30.44 -21.10
CA ILE A 542 36.93 30.90 -21.90
C ILE A 542 37.77 29.71 -22.38
N TRP A 543 37.98 28.70 -21.54
CA TRP A 543 38.72 27.49 -21.93
C TRP A 543 37.98 26.68 -23.02
N LEU A 544 36.66 26.53 -22.92
CA LEU A 544 35.83 25.86 -23.92
C LEU A 544 35.75 26.66 -25.24
N TYR A 545 35.66 28.00 -25.16
CA TYR A 545 35.66 28.87 -26.34
C TYR A 545 37.00 28.86 -27.09
N LEU A 546 38.12 28.77 -26.37
CA LEU A 546 39.44 28.62 -26.98
C LEU A 546 39.67 27.21 -27.54
N ARG A 547 39.03 26.19 -26.95
CA ARG A 547 39.10 24.80 -27.41
C ARG A 547 38.23 24.56 -28.66
N SER A 548 37.05 25.18 -28.75
CA SER A 548 36.14 25.04 -29.90
C SER A 548 36.71 25.67 -31.18
N ARG A 549 37.60 26.66 -31.05
CA ARG A 549 38.28 27.27 -32.20
C ARG A 549 39.40 26.42 -32.81
N LYS A 550 39.79 25.31 -32.16
CA LYS A 550 40.92 24.46 -32.58
C LYS A 550 40.55 23.04 -32.98
N ARG A 551 39.26 22.72 -33.09
CA ARG A 551 38.82 21.37 -33.47
C ARG A 551 37.74 21.45 -34.54
N GLY A 552 38.18 21.74 -35.76
CA GLY A 552 37.43 21.37 -36.94
C GLY A 552 37.64 19.88 -37.24
N LYS A 553 36.60 19.27 -37.81
CA LYS A 553 36.53 17.91 -38.39
C LYS A 553 36.53 16.74 -37.39
N ASP A 554 35.37 16.14 -37.14
CA ASP A 554 34.88 14.90 -37.80
C ASP A 554 33.54 14.46 -37.15
N ASP A 555 32.78 13.64 -37.87
CA ASP A 555 31.32 13.56 -37.94
C ASP A 555 30.60 12.68 -36.89
N ASP A 556 29.32 13.01 -36.61
CA ASP A 556 28.12 12.16 -36.77
C ASP A 556 26.95 12.74 -35.92
N GLU A 557 26.07 13.54 -36.55
CA GLU A 557 24.84 14.11 -35.97
C GLU A 557 23.61 13.32 -36.45
N GLU A 558 22.70 12.97 -35.54
CA GLU A 558 21.37 12.44 -35.84
C GLU A 558 20.49 13.61 -36.36
N GLU A 559 20.03 13.53 -37.61
CA GLU A 559 19.21 14.56 -38.26
C GLU A 559 17.81 14.67 -37.59
N GLU A 560 17.53 15.83 -36.97
CA GLU A 560 16.33 16.07 -36.16
C GLU A 560 15.03 16.23 -37.00
N PHE A 561 15.11 16.34 -38.33
CA PHE A 561 13.95 16.40 -39.23
C PHE A 561 14.24 15.69 -40.56
N ALA A 562 13.58 14.57 -40.82
CA ALA A 562 13.87 13.69 -41.96
C ALA A 562 13.11 14.07 -43.26
N SER A 563 12.07 14.91 -43.16
CA SER A 563 11.24 15.28 -44.31
C SER A 563 10.53 16.63 -44.17
N VAL A 564 10.10 17.18 -45.31
CA VAL A 564 9.25 18.38 -45.39
C VAL A 564 7.95 18.21 -44.60
N ASP A 565 7.39 16.99 -44.57
CA ASP A 565 6.16 16.68 -43.85
C ASP A 565 6.37 16.76 -42.32
N ASP A 566 7.52 16.30 -41.81
CA ASP A 566 7.84 16.37 -40.37
C ASP A 566 7.97 17.82 -39.88
N VAL A 567 8.56 18.69 -40.69
CA VAL A 567 8.67 20.12 -40.38
C VAL A 567 7.30 20.79 -40.43
N MET A 568 6.42 20.37 -41.35
CA MET A 568 5.06 20.89 -41.45
C MET A 568 4.21 20.50 -40.23
N ASP A 569 4.33 19.26 -39.76
CA ASP A 569 3.66 18.78 -38.55
C ASP A 569 4.16 19.49 -37.29
N ALA A 570 5.47 19.76 -37.22
CA ALA A 570 6.05 20.57 -36.14
C ALA A 570 5.50 22.01 -36.16
N MET A 571 5.32 22.61 -37.33
CA MET A 571 4.70 23.94 -37.48
C MET A 571 3.22 23.91 -37.04
N LEU A 572 2.47 22.86 -37.38
CA LEU A 572 1.07 22.71 -36.96
C LEU A 572 0.94 22.57 -35.43
N ALA A 573 1.80 21.76 -34.81
CA ALA A 573 1.84 21.61 -33.35
C ALA A 573 2.16 22.94 -32.66
N LEU A 574 3.08 23.73 -33.23
CA LEU A 574 3.43 25.05 -32.71
C LEU A 574 2.27 26.06 -32.85
N ASP A 575 1.52 26.03 -33.95
CA ASP A 575 0.33 26.85 -34.18
C ASP A 575 -0.80 26.51 -33.20
N ASP A 576 -0.97 25.23 -32.85
CA ASP A 576 -1.96 24.79 -31.85
C ASP A 576 -1.58 25.18 -30.42
N LEU A 577 -0.28 25.11 -30.06
CA LEU A 577 0.22 25.58 -28.77
C LEU A 577 0.02 27.08 -28.59
N ARG A 578 0.22 27.89 -29.65
CA ARG A 578 -0.08 29.32 -29.63
C ARG A 578 -1.58 29.57 -29.48
N ARG A 579 -2.41 28.84 -30.23
CA ARG A 579 -3.88 28.99 -30.16
C ARG A 579 -4.43 28.63 -28.78
N ALA A 580 -3.80 27.69 -28.10
CA ALA A 580 -4.09 27.32 -26.72
C ALA A 580 -3.50 28.28 -25.67
N GLY A 581 -2.81 29.35 -26.09
CA GLY A 581 -2.18 30.33 -25.19
C GLY A 581 -1.02 29.78 -24.36
N LYS A 582 -0.45 28.63 -24.74
CA LYS A 582 0.58 27.92 -23.97
C LYS A 582 2.00 28.44 -24.22
N ILE A 583 2.19 29.27 -25.23
CA ILE A 583 3.48 29.88 -25.58
C ILE A 583 3.30 31.37 -25.90
N SER A 584 4.30 32.19 -25.58
CA SER A 584 4.27 33.63 -25.87
C SER A 584 4.49 33.90 -27.36
N GLU A 585 4.03 35.07 -27.83
CA GLU A 585 4.18 35.49 -29.23
C GLU A 585 5.63 35.49 -29.71
N GLU A 586 6.54 35.94 -28.85
CA GLU A 586 7.97 36.03 -29.15
C GLU A 586 8.58 34.64 -29.36
N VAL A 587 8.29 33.70 -28.45
CA VAL A 587 8.75 32.32 -28.54
C VAL A 587 8.16 31.61 -29.76
N TYR A 588 6.88 31.85 -30.04
CA TYR A 588 6.23 31.30 -31.23
C TYR A 588 6.92 31.78 -32.51
N GLN A 589 7.22 33.08 -32.64
CA GLN A 589 7.83 33.58 -33.87
C GLN A 589 9.26 33.10 -34.06
N THR A 590 10.08 33.09 -33.00
CA THR A 590 11.44 32.55 -33.09
C THR A 590 11.42 31.10 -33.57
N ARG A 591 10.59 30.24 -32.97
CA ARG A 591 10.51 28.82 -33.34
C ARG A 591 9.92 28.61 -34.73
N ARG A 592 8.93 29.41 -35.11
CA ARG A 592 8.33 29.31 -36.44
C ARG A 592 9.24 29.80 -37.54
N ASP A 593 10.12 30.75 -37.26
CA ASP A 593 11.13 31.21 -38.22
C ASP A 593 12.28 30.20 -38.35
N GLU A 594 12.71 29.55 -37.27
CA GLU A 594 13.64 28.42 -37.30
C GLU A 594 13.11 27.27 -38.19
N LEU A 595 11.85 26.86 -38.00
CA LEU A 595 11.23 25.80 -38.81
C LEU A 595 11.06 26.19 -40.28
N LYS A 596 10.84 27.48 -40.59
CA LYS A 596 10.80 27.95 -41.98
C LYS A 596 12.16 27.91 -42.66
N GLU A 597 13.25 28.20 -41.94
CA GLU A 597 14.59 28.09 -42.51
C GLU A 597 14.93 26.63 -42.79
N ILE A 598 14.61 25.72 -41.87
CA ILE A 598 14.77 24.26 -42.10
C ILE A 598 13.92 23.81 -43.30
N LEU A 599 12.69 24.30 -43.44
CA LEU A 599 11.83 23.99 -44.59
C LEU A 599 12.41 24.47 -45.92
N LYS A 600 13.14 25.61 -45.94
CA LYS A 600 13.83 26.11 -47.14
C LYS A 600 15.07 25.29 -47.49
N GLU A 601 15.73 24.70 -46.50
CA GLU A 601 16.87 23.82 -46.75
C GLU A 601 16.44 22.45 -47.28
N LEU A 602 15.21 22.02 -47.00
CA LEU A 602 14.61 20.76 -47.44
C LEU A 602 13.79 20.85 -48.74
N ALA A 603 13.48 22.04 -49.25
CA ALA A 603 12.69 22.30 -50.46
C ALA A 603 13.55 22.78 -51.63
#